data_AF-B2A4I6-F1
#
_entry.id   AF-B2A4I6-F1
#
_cell.length_a   1.000
_cell.length_b   1.000
_cell.length_c   1.000
_cell.angle_alpha   90.00
_cell.angle_beta   90.00
_cell.angle_gamma   90.00
#
_symmetry.space_group_name_H-M   'P 1'
#
loop_
_entity.id
_entity.type
_entity.pdbx_description
1 polymer ?
#
loop_
_entity_poly.entity_id
_entity_poly.type
_entity_poly.pdbx_seq_one_letter_code
_entity_poly.pdbx_strand_id
1 'polypeptide(L)'
;MNIQNENNLIAGLIHLTIFLNIIGLFIASIIFVFKKEDSHFIAHHAKQAIGYQVIILLIGAIMGVSLFIFGGIFGGIVGFGSIIPNSLLGLMTPIFFFGIFSTIIAIIIHGYAIFACIAAFQGKWFKYIVIGNIVNRL
;
A
#
# COMPACT_ATOMS: atom_id res chain seq x y z
N MET A 1 -3.01 26.03 19.26
CA MET A 1 -2.48 24.65 19.28
C MET A 1 -0.96 24.74 19.31
N ASN A 2 -0.24 23.88 20.04
CA ASN A 2 1.23 23.87 20.01
C ASN A 2 1.70 23.45 18.60
N ILE A 3 2.64 24.16 17.98
CA ILE A 3 3.19 23.87 16.64
C ILE A 3 3.63 22.41 16.53
N GLN A 4 4.20 21.85 17.60
CA GLN A 4 4.59 20.44 17.65
C GLN A 4 3.39 19.50 17.49
N ASN A 5 2.26 19.81 18.12
CA ASN A 5 1.05 18.98 18.04
C ASN A 5 0.42 19.04 16.64
N GLU A 6 0.50 20.19 15.97
CA GLU A 6 0.05 20.35 14.59
C GLU A 6 0.92 19.52 13.63
N ASN A 7 2.24 19.58 13.78
CA ASN A 7 3.16 18.78 12.98
C ASN A 7 2.92 17.27 13.17
N ASN A 8 2.68 16.83 14.41
CA ASN A 8 2.35 15.44 14.72
C ASN A 8 1.03 15.02 14.07
N LEU A 9 0.01 15.88 14.12
CA LEU A 9 -1.29 15.63 13.49
C LEU A 9 -1.13 15.48 11.98
N ILE A 10 -0.47 16.42 11.31
CA ILE A 10 -0.24 16.37 9.85
C ILE A 10 0.55 15.11 9.48
N ALA A 11 1.63 14.81 10.22
CA ALA A 11 2.45 13.62 9.98
C ALA A 11 1.67 12.30 10.10
N GLY A 12 0.76 12.19 11.06
CA GLY A 12 -0.11 11.02 11.18
C GLY A 12 -1.16 10.95 10.08
N LEU A 13 -1.79 12.08 9.74
CA LEU A 13 -2.76 12.14 8.63
C LEU A 13 -2.15 11.75 7.29
N ILE A 14 -0.88 12.07 7.05
CA ILE A 14 -0.16 11.63 5.84
C ILE A 14 -0.15 10.10 5.73
N HIS A 15 0.05 9.35 6.82
CA HIS A 15 0.01 7.88 6.75
C HIS A 15 -1.42 7.34 6.53
N LEU A 16 -2.45 8.05 6.98
CA LEU A 16 -3.83 7.68 6.67
C LEU A 16 -4.19 7.85 5.19
N THR A 17 -3.44 8.66 4.44
CA THR A 17 -3.66 8.77 2.98
C THR A 17 -3.46 7.44 2.27
N ILE A 18 -2.71 6.48 2.84
CA ILE A 18 -2.51 5.14 2.27
C ILE A 18 -3.83 4.42 1.99
N PHE A 19 -4.87 4.66 2.80
CA PHE A 19 -6.20 4.07 2.62
C PHE A 19 -6.96 4.63 1.40
N LEU A 20 -6.49 5.75 0.84
CA LEU A 20 -7.09 6.41 -0.32
C LEU A 20 -6.44 5.97 -1.64
N ASN A 21 -5.59 4.93 -1.63
CA ASN A 21 -4.89 4.42 -2.81
C ASN A 21 -4.15 5.54 -3.57
N ILE A 22 -4.30 5.57 -4.90
CA ILE A 22 -3.60 6.53 -5.76
C ILE A 22 -3.94 7.99 -5.44
N ILE A 23 -5.16 8.28 -4.97
CA ILE A 23 -5.56 9.63 -4.53
C ILE A 23 -4.73 10.01 -3.29
N GLY A 24 -4.54 9.06 -2.38
CA GLY A 24 -3.67 9.20 -1.22
C GLY A 24 -2.24 9.57 -1.56
N LEU A 25 -1.69 8.96 -2.61
CA LEU A 25 -0.33 9.22 -3.06
C LEU A 25 -0.19 10.66 -3.53
N PHE A 26 -1.16 11.18 -4.29
CA PHE A 26 -1.18 12.58 -4.70
C PHE A 26 -1.30 13.51 -3.50
N ILE A 27 -2.19 13.23 -2.55
CA ILE A 27 -2.34 14.03 -1.34
C ILE A 27 -1.03 14.08 -0.55
N ALA A 28 -0.39 12.94 -0.30
CA ALA A 28 0.89 12.88 0.41
C ALA A 28 2.01 13.63 -0.34
N SER A 29 2.03 13.53 -1.68
CA SER A 29 3.00 14.23 -2.53
C SER A 29 2.81 15.74 -2.51
N ILE A 30 1.55 16.21 -2.57
CA ILE A 30 1.21 17.62 -2.41
C ILE A 30 1.67 18.12 -1.05
N ILE A 31 1.33 17.42 0.04
CA ILE A 31 1.76 17.80 1.39
C ILE A 31 3.29 17.87 1.46
N PHE A 32 4.01 16.89 0.90
CA PHE A 32 5.47 16.92 0.85
C PHE A 32 5.98 18.20 0.16
N VAL A 33 5.50 18.51 -1.04
CA VAL A 33 5.97 19.68 -1.81
C VAL A 33 5.75 20.98 -1.03
N PHE A 34 4.59 21.15 -0.40
CA PHE A 34 4.25 22.37 0.33
C PHE A 34 4.88 22.46 1.73
N LYS A 35 5.18 21.33 2.39
CA LYS A 35 5.67 21.31 3.78
C LYS A 35 7.12 20.89 3.95
N LYS A 36 7.81 20.51 2.87
CA LYS A 36 9.22 20.08 2.94
C LYS A 36 10.17 21.13 3.52
N GLU A 37 9.89 22.41 3.30
CA GLU A 37 10.73 23.54 3.74
C GLU A 37 10.31 24.02 5.14
N ASP A 38 9.03 23.92 5.47
CA ASP A 38 8.47 24.32 6.78
C ASP A 38 8.84 23.37 7.92
N SER A 39 8.88 22.06 7.66
CA SER A 39 9.04 21.05 8.71
C SER A 39 9.71 19.78 8.21
N HIS A 40 10.95 19.55 8.65
CA HIS A 40 11.68 18.31 8.38
C HIS A 40 10.94 17.05 8.87
N PHE A 41 10.17 17.17 9.95
CA PHE A 41 9.37 16.07 10.48
C PHE A 41 8.23 15.68 9.53
N ILE A 42 7.45 16.66 9.07
CA ILE A 42 6.39 16.42 8.08
C ILE A 42 7.01 15.91 6.78
N ALA A 43 8.11 16.52 6.33
CA ALA A 43 8.82 16.13 5.11
C ALA A 43 9.24 14.65 5.16
N HIS A 44 9.81 14.21 6.28
CA HIS A 44 10.22 12.82 6.50
C HIS A 44 9.04 11.87 6.44
N HIS A 45 7.95 12.15 7.18
CA HIS A 45 6.77 11.30 7.19
C HIS A 45 6.09 11.22 5.82
N ALA A 46 6.04 12.34 5.08
CA ALA A 46 5.50 12.37 3.74
C ALA A 46 6.33 11.55 2.76
N LYS A 47 7.66 11.71 2.78
CA LYS A 47 8.56 10.87 1.99
C LYS A 47 8.35 9.38 2.27
N GLN A 48 8.32 8.99 3.55
CA GLN A 48 8.10 7.61 3.96
C GLN A 48 6.76 7.05 3.46
N ALA A 49 5.67 7.82 3.59
CA ALA A 49 4.34 7.43 3.12
C ALA A 49 4.27 7.31 1.58
N ILE A 50 4.85 8.27 0.85
CA ILE A 50 4.93 8.24 -0.62
C ILE A 50 5.67 6.99 -1.08
N GLY A 51 6.88 6.76 -0.56
CA GLY A 51 7.68 5.59 -0.93
C GLY A 51 6.97 4.28 -0.62
N TYR A 52 6.26 4.21 0.50
CA TYR A 52 5.48 3.04 0.87
C TYR A 52 4.30 2.81 -0.08
N GLN A 53 3.55 3.86 -0.45
CA GLN A 53 2.46 3.78 -1.43
C GLN A 53 2.94 3.34 -2.81
N VAL A 54 4.11 3.82 -3.26
CA VAL A 54 4.72 3.35 -4.53
C VAL A 54 4.99 1.84 -4.48
N ILE A 55 5.52 1.32 -3.37
CA ILE A 55 5.73 -0.13 -3.20
C ILE A 55 4.40 -0.89 -3.19
N ILE A 56 3.38 -0.38 -2.51
CA ILE A 56 2.05 -1.00 -2.51
C ILE A 56 1.49 -1.09 -3.93
N LEU A 57 1.61 -0.01 -4.72
CA LEU A 57 1.17 0.00 -6.12
C LEU A 57 1.93 -1.01 -6.97
N LEU A 58 3.25 -1.14 -6.77
CA LEU A 58 4.06 -2.14 -7.47
C LEU A 58 3.65 -3.57 -7.09
N ILE A 59 3.45 -3.85 -5.81
CA ILE A 59 2.96 -5.15 -5.33
C ILE A 59 1.58 -5.43 -5.95
N GLY A 60 0.67 -4.46 -5.91
CA GLY A 60 -0.66 -4.58 -6.49
C GLY A 60 -0.62 -4.86 -8.01
N ALA A 61 0.25 -4.18 -8.74
CA ALA A 61 0.44 -4.41 -10.18
C ALA A 61 0.95 -5.83 -10.48
N ILE A 62 1.97 -6.29 -9.74
CA ILE A 62 2.53 -7.65 -9.89
C ILE A 62 1.47 -8.71 -9.56
N MET A 63 0.70 -8.49 -8.49
CA MET A 63 -0.38 -9.39 -8.08
C MET A 63 -1.48 -9.43 -9.15
N GLY A 64 -1.89 -8.27 -9.68
CA GLY A 64 -2.92 -8.18 -10.72
C GLY A 64 -2.50 -8.89 -12.02
N VAL A 65 -1.27 -8.67 -12.48
CA VAL A 65 -0.71 -9.37 -13.66
C VAL A 65 -0.63 -10.88 -13.41
N SER A 66 -0.18 -11.30 -12.23
CA SER A 66 -0.12 -12.72 -11.87
C SER A 66 -1.51 -13.36 -11.90
N LEU A 67 -2.53 -12.71 -11.33
CA LEU A 67 -3.90 -13.21 -11.39
C LEU A 67 -4.41 -13.33 -12.82
N PHE A 68 -4.10 -12.36 -13.68
CA PHE A 68 -4.49 -12.41 -15.09
C PHE A 68 -3.82 -13.58 -15.83
N ILE A 69 -2.52 -13.77 -15.65
CA ILE A 69 -1.76 -14.85 -16.31
C ILE A 69 -2.18 -16.21 -15.77
N PHE A 70 -2.16 -16.41 -14.45
CA PHE A 70 -2.51 -17.70 -13.85
C PHE A 70 -4.01 -18.00 -13.99
N GLY A 71 -4.89 -17.03 -13.80
CA GLY A 71 -6.33 -17.21 -14.02
C GLY A 71 -6.67 -17.51 -15.48
N GLY A 72 -6.03 -16.81 -16.42
CA GLY A 72 -6.23 -17.03 -17.86
C GLY A 72 -5.66 -18.35 -18.37
N ILE A 73 -4.43 -18.71 -17.95
CA ILE A 73 -3.78 -19.96 -18.37
C ILE A 73 -4.44 -21.17 -17.69
N PHE A 74 -4.69 -21.11 -16.38
CA PHE A 74 -5.31 -22.21 -15.66
C PHE A 74 -6.78 -22.38 -16.08
N GLY A 75 -7.50 -21.27 -16.28
CA GLY A 75 -8.84 -21.27 -16.88
C GLY A 75 -8.87 -21.84 -18.30
N GLY A 76 -7.90 -21.47 -19.12
CA GLY A 76 -7.75 -21.97 -20.48
C GLY A 76 -7.40 -23.46 -20.55
N ILE A 77 -6.47 -23.94 -19.73
CA ILE A 77 -6.04 -25.35 -19.69
C ILE A 77 -7.12 -26.24 -19.11
N VAL A 78 -7.75 -25.85 -17.99
CA VAL A 78 -8.86 -26.60 -17.40
C VAL A 78 -10.07 -26.56 -18.33
N GLY A 79 -10.38 -25.41 -18.92
CA GLY A 79 -11.51 -25.22 -19.84
C GLY A 79 -11.38 -25.96 -21.18
N PHE A 80 -10.18 -26.11 -21.73
CA PHE A 80 -9.95 -26.89 -22.96
C PHE A 80 -9.75 -28.40 -22.70
N GLY A 81 -9.32 -28.79 -21.49
CA GLY A 81 -9.07 -30.20 -21.12
C GLY A 81 -10.26 -30.93 -20.48
N SER A 82 -11.30 -30.23 -20.01
CA SER A 82 -12.42 -30.84 -19.30
C SER A 82 -13.68 -31.02 -20.15
N ILE A 83 -14.08 -32.27 -20.37
CA ILE A 83 -15.39 -32.71 -20.90
C ILE A 83 -16.51 -32.48 -19.83
N ILE A 84 -16.30 -31.61 -18.83
CA ILE A 84 -17.17 -31.49 -17.64
C ILE A 84 -17.90 -30.12 -17.65
N PRO A 85 -19.23 -30.07 -17.42
CA PRO A 85 -20.02 -28.82 -17.38
C PRO A 85 -19.67 -27.80 -16.27
N ASN A 86 -18.55 -27.99 -15.54
CA ASN A 86 -18.21 -27.24 -14.32
C ASN A 86 -16.91 -26.40 -14.44
N SER A 87 -16.58 -25.93 -15.65
CA SER A 87 -15.42 -25.05 -15.90
C SER A 87 -15.40 -23.78 -15.03
N LEU A 88 -16.57 -23.34 -14.53
CA LEU A 88 -16.69 -22.23 -13.59
C LEU A 88 -16.14 -22.57 -12.20
N LEU A 89 -16.37 -23.79 -11.68
CA LEU A 89 -15.85 -24.23 -10.37
C LEU A 89 -14.31 -24.37 -10.38
N GLY A 90 -13.73 -24.78 -11.50
CA GLY A 90 -12.27 -24.87 -11.66
C GLY A 90 -11.55 -23.52 -11.64
N LEU A 91 -12.23 -22.44 -12.05
CA LEU A 91 -11.75 -21.06 -11.93
C LEU A 91 -11.95 -20.48 -10.52
N MET A 92 -13.01 -20.89 -9.82
CA MET A 92 -13.31 -20.40 -8.47
C MET A 92 -12.24 -20.77 -7.45
N THR A 93 -11.64 -21.96 -7.55
CA THR A 93 -10.62 -22.43 -6.59
C THR A 93 -9.35 -21.56 -6.57
N PRO A 94 -8.64 -21.32 -7.69
CA PRO A 94 -7.46 -20.46 -7.69
C PRO A 94 -7.78 -19.00 -7.35
N ILE A 95 -8.93 -18.47 -7.79
CA ILE A 95 -9.38 -17.12 -7.45
C ILE A 95 -9.61 -16.98 -5.94
N PHE A 96 -10.22 -18.00 -5.30
CA PHE A 96 -10.48 -18.00 -3.87
C PHE A 96 -9.20 -17.97 -3.04
N PHE A 97 -8.23 -18.85 -3.33
CA PHE A 97 -6.95 -18.86 -2.61
C PHE A 97 -6.14 -17.58 -2.85
N PHE A 98 -6.15 -17.07 -4.09
CA PHE A 98 -5.50 -15.80 -4.41
C PHE A 98 -6.15 -14.62 -3.67
N GLY A 99 -7.49 -14.60 -3.58
CA GLY A 99 -8.25 -13.59 -2.85
C GLY A 99 -7.96 -13.59 -1.35
N ILE A 100 -7.86 -14.77 -0.72
CA ILE A 100 -7.43 -14.89 0.68
C ILE A 100 -6.01 -14.33 0.85
N PHE A 101 -5.08 -14.75 -0.02
CA PHE A 101 -3.70 -14.31 0.04
C PHE A 101 -3.57 -12.78 -0.13
N SER A 102 -4.27 -12.19 -1.10
CA SER A 102 -4.28 -10.74 -1.29
C SER A 102 -4.90 -9.99 -0.12
N THR A 103 -5.94 -10.56 0.51
CA THR A 103 -6.56 -9.96 1.70
C THR A 103 -5.60 -9.95 2.89
N ILE A 104 -4.86 -11.04 3.12
CA ILE A 104 -3.85 -11.12 4.18
C ILE A 104 -2.77 -10.06 3.95
N ILE A 105 -2.25 -9.94 2.73
CA ILE A 105 -1.26 -8.91 2.37
C ILE A 105 -1.83 -7.51 2.62
N ALA A 106 -3.07 -7.25 2.19
CA ALA A 106 -3.71 -5.98 2.41
C ALA A 106 -3.84 -5.65 3.91
N ILE A 107 -4.22 -6.60 4.75
CA ILE A 107 -4.32 -6.41 6.20
C ILE A 107 -2.94 -6.04 6.78
N ILE A 108 -1.88 -6.73 6.37
CA ILE A 108 -0.50 -6.43 6.84
C ILE A 108 -0.10 -5.01 6.42
N ILE A 109 -0.37 -4.63 5.17
CA ILE A 109 -0.01 -3.32 4.63
C ILE A 109 -0.72 -2.19 5.40
N HIS A 110 -2.03 -2.29 5.54
CA HIS A 110 -2.84 -1.27 6.20
C HIS A 110 -2.59 -1.25 7.71
N GLY A 111 -2.37 -2.40 8.33
CA GLY A 111 -1.95 -2.50 9.73
C GLY A 111 -0.64 -1.78 9.98
N TYR A 112 0.33 -1.91 9.07
CA TYR A 112 1.61 -1.21 9.20
C TYR A 112 1.47 0.31 9.01
N ALA A 113 0.59 0.76 8.10
CA ALA A 113 0.24 2.16 7.94
C ALA A 113 -0.42 2.76 9.21
N ILE A 114 -1.31 2.01 9.87
CA ILE A 114 -1.91 2.42 11.15
C ILE A 114 -0.83 2.57 12.23
N PHE A 115 0.09 1.61 12.32
CA PHE A 115 1.20 1.69 13.26
C PHE A 115 2.07 2.94 13.01
N ALA A 116 2.38 3.24 11.75
CA ALA A 116 3.11 4.44 11.35
C ALA A 116 2.38 5.73 11.72
N CYS A 117 1.06 5.75 11.53
CA CYS A 117 0.17 6.86 11.90
C CYS A 117 0.19 7.12 13.42
N ILE A 118 0.02 6.08 14.23
CA ILE A 118 0.06 6.18 15.70
C ILE A 118 1.43 6.68 16.17
N ALA A 119 2.52 6.16 15.60
CA ALA A 119 3.88 6.60 15.92
C ALA A 119 4.08 8.09 15.59
N ALA A 120 3.56 8.55 14.45
CA ALA A 120 3.62 9.95 14.04
C ALA A 120 2.82 10.89 14.96
N PHE A 121 1.61 10.49 15.39
CA PHE A 121 0.84 11.25 16.37
C PHE A 121 1.56 11.39 17.71
N GLN A 122 2.39 10.41 18.08
CA GLN A 122 3.25 10.46 19.26
C GLN A 122 4.54 11.28 19.04
N GLY A 123 4.74 11.87 17.86
CA GLY A 123 5.94 12.64 17.51
C GLY A 123 7.19 11.80 17.24
N LYS A 124 7.03 10.49 17.00
CA LYS A 124 8.15 9.59 16.69
C LYS A 124 8.50 9.65 15.21
N TRP A 125 9.80 9.71 14.94
CA TRP A 125 10.36 9.59 13.58
C TRP A 125 10.21 8.15 13.07
N PHE A 126 9.08 7.89 12.41
CA PHE A 126 8.78 6.56 11.91
C PHE A 126 9.47 6.29 10.58
N LYS A 127 9.92 5.05 10.36
CA LYS A 127 10.57 4.60 9.13
C LYS A 127 10.01 3.23 8.73
N TYR A 128 9.51 3.11 7.51
CA TYR A 128 9.09 1.81 6.98
C TYR A 128 10.32 0.92 6.76
N ILE A 129 10.29 -0.33 7.24
CA ILE A 129 11.44 -1.24 7.13
C ILE A 129 11.81 -1.49 5.65
N VAL A 130 10.81 -1.67 4.80
CA VAL A 130 11.01 -2.08 3.40
C VAL A 130 11.65 -0.97 2.55
N ILE A 131 11.16 0.27 2.68
CA ILE A 131 11.58 1.37 1.80
C ILE A 131 12.42 2.43 2.53
N GLY A 132 12.44 2.43 3.86
CA GLY A 132 12.82 3.61 4.61
C GLY A 132 14.25 4.09 4.42
N ASN A 133 15.19 3.18 4.17
CA ASN A 133 16.58 3.54 3.88
C ASN A 133 16.75 4.12 2.46
N ILE A 134 15.93 3.67 1.51
CA ILE A 134 15.98 4.13 0.12
C ILE A 134 15.43 5.56 0.07
N VAL A 135 14.26 5.78 0.65
CA VAL A 135 13.61 7.10 0.64
C VAL A 135 14.44 8.16 1.38
N ASN A 136 15.11 7.79 2.47
CA ASN A 136 15.93 8.76 3.22
C ASN A 136 17.15 9.25 2.44
N ARG A 137 17.56 8.54 1.38
CA ARG A 137 18.68 8.90 0.50
C ARG A 137 18.24 9.72 -0.72
N LEU A 138 16.94 9.83 -0.95
CA LEU A 138 16.31 10.66 -1.98
C LEU A 138 15.87 12.00 -1.37
#